data_AF-A0A7S2BRD6-F1
#
_entry.id   AF-A0A7S2BRD6-F1
#
_cell.length_a   1.000
_cell.length_b   1.000
_cell.length_c   1.000
_cell.angle_alpha   90.00
_cell.angle_beta   90.00
_cell.angle_gamma   90.00
#
_symmetry.space_group_name_H-M   'P 1'
#
loop_
_entity.id
_entity.type
_entity.pdbx_description
1 polymer ?
#
loop_
_entity_poly.entity_id
_entity_poly.type
_entity_poly.pdbx_seq_one_letter_code
_entity_poly.pdbx_strand_id
1 'polypeptide(L)'
;AAPEEASKAAALTAGAVRLNWHRLSIFVSINHGCVTTPLIFATTLLHEKVGYYGSALLYISTCVSSLFVSIPLVMTLGQRTALLLAMLLYASYVGLFALATALPVGSLGQWLAFLPGSCVGGVAASL
;
A
#
# COMPACT_ATOMS: atom_id res chain seq x y z
N ALA A 1 16.09 32.49 8.61
CA ALA A 1 16.38 31.55 9.73
C ALA A 1 15.23 31.51 10.75
N ALA A 2 14.82 32.64 11.34
CA ALA A 2 13.75 32.70 12.37
C ALA A 2 12.38 32.04 12.05
N PRO A 3 11.82 32.10 10.82
CA PRO A 3 10.50 31.52 10.57
C PRO A 3 10.50 29.98 10.48
N GLU A 4 11.63 29.36 10.12
CA GLU A 4 11.74 27.90 10.02
C GLU A 4 11.86 27.24 11.40
N GLU A 5 12.62 27.85 12.31
CA GLU A 5 12.72 27.40 13.70
C GLU A 5 11.41 27.57 14.47
N ALA A 6 10.70 28.68 14.27
CA ALA A 6 9.38 28.90 14.86
C ALA A 6 8.35 27.87 14.35
N SER A 7 8.42 27.49 13.07
CA SER A 7 7.58 26.44 12.48
C SER A 7 7.88 25.05 13.08
N LYS A 8 9.16 24.71 13.26
CA LYS A 8 9.59 23.47 13.93
C LYS A 8 9.16 23.42 15.40
N ALA A 9 9.29 24.53 16.12
CA ALA A 9 8.85 24.62 17.53
C ALA A 9 7.33 24.51 17.66
N ALA A 10 6.55 25.15 16.77
CA ALA A 10 5.10 25.03 16.74
C ALA A 10 4.64 23.59 16.40
N ALA A 11 5.35 22.90 15.51
CA ALA A 11 5.08 21.52 15.11
C ALA A 11 5.30 20.49 16.25
N LEU A 12 6.12 20.82 17.25
CA LEU A 12 6.41 19.96 18.40
C LEU A 12 5.48 20.18 19.59
N THR A 13 4.51 21.09 19.49
CA THR A 13 3.50 21.24 20.56
C THR A 13 2.69 19.96 20.69
N ALA A 14 2.35 19.57 21.93
CA ALA A 14 1.57 18.36 22.18
C ALA A 14 0.22 18.35 21.43
N GLY A 15 -0.39 19.53 21.24
CA GLY A 15 -1.59 19.69 20.42
C GLY A 15 -1.37 19.38 18.94
N ALA A 16 -0.32 19.94 18.33
CA ALA A 16 0.02 19.70 16.93
C ALA A 16 0.40 18.24 16.67
N VAL A 17 1.17 17.61 17.57
CA VAL A 17 1.53 16.19 17.47
C VAL A 17 0.30 15.30 17.53
N ARG A 18 -0.62 15.53 18.49
CA ARG A 18 -1.88 14.76 18.57
C ARG A 18 -2.74 14.92 17.32
N LEU A 19 -2.84 16.14 16.77
CA LEU A 19 -3.60 16.38 15.55
C LEU A 19 -2.98 15.65 14.35
N ASN A 20 -1.65 15.68 14.21
CA ASN A 20 -0.94 14.96 13.15
C ASN A 20 -1.12 13.45 13.27
N TRP A 21 -1.05 12.92 14.50
CA TRP A 21 -1.31 11.51 14.77
C TRP A 21 -2.72 11.10 14.32
N HIS A 22 -3.76 11.82 14.74
CA HIS A 22 -5.13 11.51 14.33
C HIS A 22 -5.32 11.55 12.81
N ARG A 23 -4.76 12.57 12.14
CA ARG A 23 -4.79 12.66 10.68
C ARG A 23 -4.12 11.44 10.04
N LEU A 24 -2.92 11.09 10.50
CA LEU A 24 -2.19 9.94 10.00
C LEU A 24 -2.99 8.65 10.19
N SER A 25 -3.51 8.40 11.38
CA SER A 25 -4.30 7.20 11.68
C SER A 25 -5.53 7.09 10.78
N ILE A 26 -6.28 8.17 10.57
CA ILE A 26 -7.45 8.17 9.69
C ILE A 26 -7.06 7.80 8.26
N PHE A 27 -6.03 8.44 7.70
CA PHE A 27 -5.59 8.15 6.32
C PHE A 27 -5.07 6.73 6.17
N VAL A 28 -4.27 6.24 7.12
CA VAL A 28 -3.76 4.87 7.11
C VAL A 28 -4.91 3.87 7.23
N SER A 29 -5.90 4.11 8.10
CA SER A 29 -7.07 3.23 8.23
C SER A 29 -7.92 3.19 6.95
N ILE A 30 -8.18 4.34 6.33
CA ILE A 30 -8.92 4.39 5.06
C ILE A 30 -8.15 3.63 3.97
N ASN A 31 -6.86 3.94 3.80
CA ASN A 31 -6.05 3.28 2.79
C ASN A 31 -5.95 1.77 3.03
N HIS A 32 -5.80 1.35 4.30
CA HIS A 32 -5.76 -0.06 4.66
C HIS A 32 -7.09 -0.78 4.34
N GLY A 33 -8.23 -0.15 4.63
CA GLY A 33 -9.55 -0.66 4.26
C GLY A 33 -9.74 -0.80 2.74
N CYS A 34 -9.21 0.16 1.96
CA CYS A 34 -9.25 0.08 0.50
C CYS A 34 -8.41 -1.10 -0.02
N VAL A 35 -7.21 -1.33 0.54
CA VAL A 35 -6.32 -2.39 0.05
C VAL A 35 -6.75 -3.81 0.44
N THR A 36 -7.50 -3.98 1.53
CA THR A 36 -8.06 -5.29 1.88
C THR A 36 -9.23 -5.69 0.97
N THR A 37 -9.86 -4.74 0.29
CA THR A 37 -10.98 -5.01 -0.64
C THR A 37 -10.58 -5.95 -1.78
N PRO A 38 -9.51 -5.70 -2.56
CA PRO A 38 -8.98 -6.66 -3.53
C PRO A 38 -8.74 -8.05 -2.96
N LEU A 39 -8.16 -8.16 -1.76
CA LEU A 39 -7.84 -9.44 -1.14
C LEU A 39 -9.09 -10.27 -0.82
N ILE A 40 -10.16 -9.61 -0.36
CA ILE A 40 -11.43 -10.27 -0.02
C ILE A 40 -12.22 -10.62 -1.29
N PHE A 41 -12.29 -9.70 -2.26
CA PHE A 41 -13.19 -9.84 -3.41
C PHE A 41 -12.55 -10.50 -4.65
N ALA A 42 -11.22 -10.67 -4.70
CA ALA A 42 -10.54 -11.18 -5.89
C ALA A 42 -11.05 -12.55 -6.35
N THR A 43 -11.34 -13.48 -5.44
CA THR A 43 -11.84 -14.82 -5.79
C THR A 43 -13.31 -14.81 -6.22
N THR A 44 -14.05 -13.75 -5.91
CA THR A 44 -15.47 -13.60 -6.28
C THR A 44 -15.64 -12.81 -7.57
N LEU A 45 -14.81 -11.78 -7.81
CA LEU A 45 -14.95 -10.87 -8.95
C LEU A 45 -14.01 -11.17 -10.12
N LEU A 46 -12.87 -11.81 -9.87
CA LEU A 46 -11.94 -12.23 -10.92
C LEU A 46 -12.13 -13.72 -11.23
N HIS A 47 -11.52 -14.18 -12.31
CA HIS A 47 -11.42 -15.62 -12.55
C HIS A 47 -10.74 -16.31 -11.35
N GLU A 48 -11.31 -17.43 -10.88
CA GLU A 48 -10.91 -18.14 -9.65
C GLU A 48 -9.40 -18.30 -9.52
N LYS A 49 -8.74 -18.82 -10.58
CA LYS A 49 -7.29 -18.96 -10.63
C LYS A 49 -6.55 -17.64 -10.47
N VAL A 50 -6.99 -16.56 -11.13
CA VAL A 50 -6.35 -15.23 -11.03
C VAL A 50 -6.41 -14.73 -9.59
N GLY A 51 -7.58 -14.86 -8.95
CA GLY A 51 -7.77 -14.47 -7.55
C GLY A 51 -6.83 -15.25 -6.62
N TYR A 52 -6.79 -16.58 -6.72
CA TYR A 52 -5.94 -17.40 -5.86
C TYR A 52 -4.43 -17.15 -6.07
N TYR A 53 -3.97 -17.16 -7.32
CA TYR A 53 -2.56 -16.91 -7.62
C TYR A 53 -2.15 -15.48 -7.22
N GLY A 54 -3.00 -14.49 -7.46
CA GLY A 54 -2.74 -13.12 -7.05
C GLY A 54 -2.65 -12.96 -5.53
N SER A 55 -3.54 -13.60 -4.76
CA SER A 55 -3.46 -13.56 -3.29
C SER A 55 -2.23 -14.29 -2.75
N ALA A 56 -1.88 -15.45 -3.32
CA ALA A 56 -0.67 -16.17 -2.95
C ALA A 56 0.59 -15.34 -3.23
N LEU A 57 0.64 -14.70 -4.39
CA LEU A 57 1.76 -13.85 -4.80
C LEU A 57 1.90 -12.61 -3.92
N LEU A 58 0.79 -12.01 -3.50
CA LEU A 58 0.79 -10.92 -2.53
C LEU A 58 1.49 -11.35 -1.23
N TYR A 59 1.07 -12.48 -0.62
CA TYR A 59 1.68 -12.95 0.63
C TYR A 59 3.15 -13.32 0.48
N ILE A 60 3.52 -14.03 -0.60
CA ILE A 60 4.91 -14.37 -0.88
C ILE A 60 5.74 -13.09 -1.03
N SER A 61 5.24 -12.12 -1.80
CA SER A 61 5.91 -10.85 -2.01
C SER A 61 6.06 -10.06 -0.70
N THR A 62 5.03 -10.02 0.16
CA THR A 62 5.12 -9.44 1.51
C THR A 62 6.20 -10.10 2.34
N CYS A 63 6.26 -11.43 2.38
CA CYS A 63 7.29 -12.13 3.15
C CYS A 63 8.70 -11.83 2.65
N VAL A 64 8.93 -11.93 1.34
CA VAL A 64 10.25 -11.68 0.73
C VAL A 64 10.67 -10.22 0.93
N SER A 65 9.78 -9.26 0.67
CA SER A 65 10.08 -7.84 0.85
C SER A 65 10.29 -7.46 2.31
N SER A 66 9.54 -8.06 3.25
CA SER A 66 9.74 -7.85 4.69
C SER A 66 11.12 -8.32 5.15
N LEU A 67 11.64 -9.42 4.59
CA LEU A 67 12.95 -9.96 4.95
C LEU A 67 14.11 -9.16 4.36
N PHE A 68 14.01 -8.75 3.10
CA PHE A 68 15.17 -8.24 2.35
C PHE A 68 15.10 -6.74 2.00
N VAL A 69 13.90 -6.16 1.90
CA VAL A 69 13.70 -4.82 1.33
C VAL A 69 13.31 -3.79 2.39
N SER A 70 12.51 -4.18 3.38
CA SER A 70 11.95 -3.26 4.38
C SER A 70 13.02 -2.42 5.10
N ILE A 71 13.98 -3.07 5.75
CA ILE A 71 15.04 -2.42 6.54
C ILE A 71 15.90 -1.47 5.69
N PRO A 72 16.54 -1.91 4.58
CA PRO A 72 17.38 -1.00 3.79
C PRO A 72 16.58 0.15 3.17
N LEU A 73 15.32 -0.09 2.77
CA LEU A 73 14.51 0.97 2.17
C LEU A 73 14.09 2.02 3.21
N VAL A 74 13.64 1.61 4.39
CA VAL A 74 13.26 2.54 5.47
C VAL A 74 14.47 3.30 5.98
N MET A 75 15.64 2.66 6.09
CA MET A 75 16.88 3.33 6.51
C MET A 75 17.36 4.38 5.49
N THR A 76 17.14 4.16 4.19
CA THR A 76 17.57 5.09 3.14
C THR A 76 16.57 6.22 2.88
N LEU A 77 15.28 5.93 2.81
CA LEU A 77 14.24 6.91 2.51
C LEU A 77 13.72 7.67 3.74
N GLY A 78 13.94 7.11 4.93
CA GLY A 78 13.35 7.58 6.17
C GLY A 78 11.88 7.16 6.34
N GLN A 79 11.42 7.09 7.59
CA GLN A 79 10.10 6.56 7.94
C GLN A 79 8.94 7.28 7.25
N ARG A 80 8.98 8.61 7.16
CA ARG A 80 7.89 9.39 6.56
C ARG A 80 7.76 9.13 5.06
N THR A 81 8.87 9.10 4.34
CA THR A 81 8.88 8.87 2.88
C THR A 81 8.53 7.42 2.57
N ALA A 82 9.06 6.47 3.33
CA ALA A 82 8.71 5.06 3.22
C ALA A 82 7.20 4.83 3.40
N LEU A 83 6.59 5.47 4.41
CA LEU A 83 5.15 5.40 4.64
C LEU A 83 4.35 5.98 3.46
N LEU A 84 4.74 7.15 2.92
CA LEU A 84 4.09 7.73 1.75
C LEU A 84 4.21 6.83 0.51
N LEU A 85 5.38 6.21 0.32
CA LEU A 85 5.62 5.26 -0.76
C LEU A 85 4.72 4.02 -0.60
N ALA A 86 4.61 3.46 0.61
CA ALA A 86 3.72 2.35 0.90
C ALA A 86 2.26 2.68 0.55
N MET A 87 1.77 3.85 0.95
CA MET A 87 0.42 4.31 0.61
C MET A 87 0.21 4.44 -0.91
N LEU A 88 1.20 4.98 -1.64
CA LEU A 88 1.13 5.11 -3.10
C LEU A 88 1.13 3.75 -3.82
N LEU A 89 1.96 2.81 -3.38
CA LEU A 89 2.01 1.46 -3.93
C LEU A 89 0.71 0.70 -3.65
N TYR A 90 0.13 0.87 -2.46
CA TYR A 90 -1.20 0.34 -2.15
C TYR A 90 -2.29 0.90 -3.06
N ALA A 91 -2.30 2.22 -3.29
CA ALA A 91 -3.24 2.82 -4.23
C ALA A 91 -3.07 2.26 -5.65
N SER A 92 -1.82 2.01 -6.08
CA SER A 92 -1.51 1.40 -7.37
C SER A 92 -2.05 -0.04 -7.46
N TYR A 93 -1.89 -0.83 -6.41
CA TYR A 93 -2.46 -2.19 -6.34
C TYR A 93 -3.99 -2.18 -6.42
N VAL A 94 -4.67 -1.30 -5.67
CA VAL A 94 -6.13 -1.15 -5.73
C VAL A 94 -6.58 -0.71 -7.13
N GLY A 95 -5.86 0.22 -7.76
CA GLY A 95 -6.13 0.65 -9.14
C GLY A 95 -5.98 -0.48 -10.15
N LEU A 96 -4.95 -1.31 -10.01
CA LEU A 96 -4.74 -2.49 -10.86
C LEU A 96 -5.81 -3.57 -10.64
N PHE A 97 -6.31 -3.73 -9.40
CA PHE A 97 -7.48 -4.57 -9.14
C PHE A 97 -8.74 -4.03 -9.82
N ALA A 98 -9.02 -2.72 -9.69
CA ALA A 98 -10.16 -2.08 -10.36
C ALA A 98 -10.06 -2.18 -11.89
N LEU A 99 -8.85 -2.13 -12.45
CA LEU A 99 -8.63 -2.40 -13.87
C LEU A 99 -8.92 -3.86 -14.22
N ALA A 100 -8.46 -4.80 -13.40
CA ALA A 100 -8.68 -6.24 -13.60
C ALA A 100 -10.17 -6.64 -13.54
N THR A 101 -10.99 -5.94 -12.74
CA THR A 101 -12.44 -6.17 -12.67
C THR A 101 -13.19 -5.59 -13.88
N ALA A 102 -12.62 -4.59 -14.56
CA ALA A 102 -13.19 -4.02 -15.78
C ALA A 102 -12.86 -4.83 -17.04
N LEU A 103 -11.96 -5.81 -16.95
CA LEU A 103 -11.55 -6.67 -18.06
C LEU A 103 -12.37 -7.97 -18.12
N PRO A 104 -12.50 -8.60 -19.31
CA PRO A 104 -13.23 -9.86 -19.44
C PRO A 104 -12.66 -10.95 -18.52
N VAL A 105 -13.53 -11.67 -17.83
CA VAL A 105 -13.16 -12.74 -16.89
C VAL A 105 -12.32 -13.81 -17.59
N GLY A 106 -11.16 -14.13 -17.02
CA GLY A 106 -10.24 -15.14 -17.55
C GLY A 106 -9.36 -14.64 -18.70
N SER A 107 -9.53 -13.40 -19.17
CA SER A 107 -8.67 -12.82 -20.19
C SER A 107 -7.23 -12.64 -19.70
N LEU A 108 -6.26 -12.70 -20.62
CA LEU A 108 -4.86 -12.43 -20.32
C LEU A 108 -4.66 -11.06 -19.66
N GLY A 109 -5.46 -10.05 -20.03
CA GLY A 109 -5.41 -8.73 -19.43
C GLY A 109 -5.69 -8.74 -17.93
N GLN A 110 -6.62 -9.59 -17.47
CA GLN A 110 -6.94 -9.74 -16.05
C GLN A 110 -5.74 -10.29 -15.25
N TRP A 111 -5.02 -11.26 -15.82
CA TRP A 111 -3.79 -11.79 -15.24
C TRP A 111 -2.68 -10.73 -15.18
N LEU A 112 -2.46 -10.02 -16.29
CA LEU A 112 -1.41 -9.01 -16.39
C LEU A 112 -1.69 -7.77 -15.53
N ALA A 113 -2.95 -7.46 -15.24
CA ALA A 113 -3.30 -6.39 -14.31
C ALA A 113 -3.13 -6.85 -12.86
N PHE A 114 -3.70 -7.99 -12.48
CA PHE A 114 -3.79 -8.36 -11.07
C PHE A 114 -2.49 -8.94 -10.49
N LEU A 115 -1.77 -9.80 -11.21
CA LEU A 115 -0.56 -10.45 -10.65
C LEU A 115 0.57 -9.45 -10.34
N PRO A 116 0.97 -8.56 -11.28
CA PRO A 116 1.94 -7.52 -10.96
C PRO A 116 1.44 -6.58 -9.86
N GLY A 117 0.13 -6.25 -9.87
CA GLY A 117 -0.50 -5.49 -8.80
C GLY A 117 -0.34 -6.14 -7.44
N SER A 118 -0.53 -7.45 -7.35
CA SER A 118 -0.32 -8.22 -6.11
C SER A 118 1.12 -8.18 -5.62
N CYS A 119 2.12 -8.24 -6.51
CA CYS A 119 3.52 -8.03 -6.12
C CYS A 119 3.73 -6.63 -5.53
N VAL A 120 3.19 -5.60 -6.19
CA VAL A 120 3.30 -4.20 -5.73
C VAL A 120 2.63 -4.03 -4.36
N GLY A 121 1.43 -4.59 -4.18
CA GLY A 121 0.72 -4.59 -2.90
C GLY A 121 1.47 -5.35 -1.81
N GLY A 122 2.13 -6.45 -2.17
CA GLY A 122 2.95 -7.23 -1.25
C GLY A 122 4.16 -6.44 -0.74
N VAL A 123 4.89 -5.78 -1.63
CA VAL A 123 6.00 -4.88 -1.28
C VAL A 123 5.50 -3.72 -0.42
N ALA A 124 4.40 -3.08 -0.82
CA ALA A 124 3.79 -1.99 -0.06
C ALA A 124 3.47 -2.37 1.39
N ALA A 125 3.08 -3.63 1.64
CA ALA A 125 2.78 -4.12 2.98
C ALA A 125 3.98 -4.31 3.90
N SER A 126 5.19 -4.34 3.34
CA SER A 126 6.43 -4.49 4.11
C SER A 126 7.09 -3.16 4.50
N LEU A 127 6.59 -2.04 3.96
CA LEU A 127 7.15 -0.68 4.10
C LEU A 127 6.37 0.15 5.12
#